data_AF-A0A2N2R0Z5-F1
#
_entry.id   AF-A0A2N2R0Z5-F1
#
_cell.length_a   1.000
_cell.length_b   1.000
_cell.length_c   1.000
_cell.angle_alpha   90.00
_cell.angle_beta   90.00
_cell.angle_gamma   90.00
#
_symmetry.space_group_name_H-M   'P 1'
#
loop_
_entity.id
_entity.type
_entity.pdbx_description
1 polymer ?
#
loop_
_entity_poly.entity_id
_entity_poly.type
_entity_poly.pdbx_seq_one_letter_code
_entity_poly.pdbx_strand_id
1 'polypeptide(L)'
;MLRKSILALLLAASGVSAHAALSAGDIAFTSFNADEDGWSIVALTDIGANSLVYFTDNTWNGTSFANTETAQTWNSGASLIEAGTVVRFTMVDSTAAIGVSHGSISFASSANLGLSASNETLYAYQGAAWNSAPSSFLAAISTASNGFDNASYGVLTNTGLSVGSTAIAITAGTDFGQYTGARSGQGNFGEYRSLVNAKENWVTATGGDQSLAIPDTTNFAVTAVPEPKSAAMLLAGLGLIGGMVLRRGGR
;
A
#
# COMPACT_ATOMS: atom_id res chain seq x y z
N MET A 1 35.46 34.41 -44.29
CA MET A 1 34.75 35.18 -43.24
C MET A 1 33.95 34.19 -42.41
N LEU A 2 34.30 34.06 -41.12
CA LEU A 2 33.62 33.24 -40.11
C LEU A 2 32.16 33.68 -39.92
N ARG A 3 31.22 32.72 -39.82
CA ARG A 3 30.14 32.66 -38.82
C ARG A 3 29.70 31.18 -38.70
N LYS A 4 30.32 30.36 -37.84
CA LYS A 4 29.86 30.05 -36.47
C LYS A 4 28.33 30.05 -36.34
N SER A 5 27.72 28.88 -36.39
CA SER A 5 26.46 28.58 -35.69
C SER A 5 26.42 27.09 -35.40
N ILE A 6 26.94 26.73 -34.22
CA ILE A 6 26.73 25.45 -33.56
C ILE A 6 25.35 25.55 -32.91
N LEU A 7 24.42 24.68 -33.29
CA LEU A 7 23.19 24.46 -32.52
C LEU A 7 23.27 23.05 -31.93
N ALA A 8 23.82 22.97 -30.72
CA ALA A 8 23.80 21.76 -29.92
C ALA A 8 22.38 21.61 -29.35
N LEU A 9 21.64 20.61 -29.84
CA LEU A 9 20.37 20.21 -29.25
C LEU A 9 20.66 19.37 -28.01
N LEU A 10 20.92 20.02 -26.88
CA LEU A 10 20.83 19.36 -25.57
C LEU A 10 19.35 19.25 -25.21
N LEU A 11 18.71 18.17 -25.62
CA LEU A 11 17.48 17.73 -24.99
C LEU A 11 17.91 17.07 -23.67
N ALA A 12 17.99 17.86 -22.60
CA ALA A 12 18.00 17.30 -21.26
C ALA A 12 16.71 16.49 -21.14
N ALA A 13 16.84 15.16 -21.18
CA ALA A 13 15.82 14.28 -20.69
C ALA A 13 15.70 14.57 -19.19
N SER A 14 14.85 15.54 -18.85
CA SER A 14 14.20 15.56 -17.55
C SER A 14 13.47 14.23 -17.48
N GLY A 15 14.11 13.26 -16.83
CA GLY A 15 13.51 11.98 -16.53
C GLY A 15 12.28 12.24 -15.68
N VAL A 16 11.14 12.41 -16.33
CA VAL A 16 9.89 12.01 -15.74
C VAL A 16 10.02 10.50 -15.63
N SER A 17 10.59 10.03 -14.53
CA SER A 17 10.41 8.65 -14.13
C SER A 17 8.91 8.47 -14.07
N ALA A 18 8.34 7.76 -15.04
CA ALA A 18 6.98 7.30 -14.95
C ALA A 18 6.95 6.44 -13.69
N HIS A 19 6.43 7.00 -12.60
CA HIS A 19 6.21 6.27 -11.36
C HIS A 19 5.33 5.07 -11.72
N ALA A 20 5.70 3.87 -11.28
CA ALA A 20 4.84 2.72 -11.48
C ALA A 20 3.49 3.02 -10.83
N ALA A 21 2.42 3.02 -11.62
CA ALA A 21 1.09 3.24 -11.12
C ALA A 21 0.70 2.04 -10.26
N LEU A 22 0.46 2.29 -8.99
CA LEU A 22 -0.10 1.31 -8.05
C LEU A 22 -1.62 1.31 -8.19
N SER A 23 -2.20 0.15 -7.94
CA SER A 23 -3.62 -0.14 -8.05
C SER A 23 -4.20 -0.56 -6.70
N ALA A 24 -5.54 -0.62 -6.63
CA ALA A 24 -6.25 -1.13 -5.46
C ALA A 24 -5.73 -2.51 -5.04
N GLY A 25 -5.30 -2.61 -3.77
CA GLY A 25 -4.78 -3.84 -3.18
C GLY A 25 -3.30 -4.13 -3.45
N ASP A 26 -2.56 -3.23 -4.10
CA ASP A 26 -1.09 -3.34 -4.23
C ASP A 26 -0.38 -3.06 -2.89
N ILE A 27 -1.06 -2.38 -1.98
CA ILE A 27 -0.70 -2.27 -0.57
C ILE A 27 -1.92 -2.58 0.31
N ALA A 28 -1.68 -2.88 1.58
CA ALA A 28 -2.74 -2.99 2.58
C ALA A 28 -2.23 -2.56 3.96
N PHE A 29 -3.11 -2.02 4.80
CA PHE A 29 -2.77 -1.68 6.18
C PHE A 29 -2.53 -2.94 7.02
N THR A 30 -1.56 -2.89 7.93
CA THR A 30 -1.27 -3.96 8.90
C THR A 30 -1.21 -3.47 10.34
N SER A 31 -1.22 -2.15 10.56
CA SER A 31 -1.45 -1.56 11.87
C SER A 31 -2.03 -0.15 11.77
N PHE A 32 -2.64 0.30 12.84
CA PHE A 32 -3.15 1.65 13.08
C PHE A 32 -2.89 2.00 14.55
N ASN A 33 -2.40 3.21 14.84
CA ASN A 33 -2.19 3.72 16.18
C ASN A 33 -2.54 5.22 16.20
N ALA A 34 -3.68 5.58 16.79
CA ALA A 34 -4.09 6.97 16.95
C ALA A 34 -3.29 7.67 18.07
N ASP A 35 -2.88 6.96 19.13
CA ASP A 35 -2.19 7.59 20.26
C ASP A 35 -0.71 7.92 19.97
N GLU A 36 -0.11 7.22 19.02
CA GLU A 36 1.26 7.48 18.51
C GLU A 36 1.25 8.22 17.17
N ASP A 37 0.08 8.39 16.56
CA ASP A 37 -0.06 8.92 15.20
C ASP A 37 0.76 8.12 14.19
N GLY A 38 0.44 6.84 14.02
CA GLY A 38 1.20 5.95 13.15
C GLY A 38 0.40 4.80 12.56
N TRP A 39 0.91 4.23 11.47
CA TRP A 39 0.35 3.02 10.86
C TRP A 39 1.47 2.18 10.23
N SER A 40 1.12 1.00 9.73
CA SER A 40 1.99 0.19 8.89
C SER A 40 1.23 -0.29 7.68
N ILE A 41 1.93 -0.48 6.57
CA ILE A 41 1.41 -1.14 5.37
C ILE A 41 2.29 -2.31 4.99
N VAL A 42 1.73 -3.28 4.29
CA VAL A 42 2.48 -4.29 3.54
C VAL A 42 2.39 -3.99 2.04
N ALA A 43 3.50 -4.11 1.33
CA ALA A 43 3.54 -4.17 -0.13
C ALA A 43 3.06 -5.55 -0.61
N LEU A 44 1.98 -5.64 -1.36
CA LEU A 44 1.45 -6.90 -1.91
C LEU A 44 1.85 -7.13 -3.38
N THR A 45 2.58 -6.17 -3.93
CA THR A 45 3.32 -6.21 -5.19
C THR A 45 4.64 -5.46 -4.99
N ASP A 46 5.57 -5.58 -5.93
CA ASP A 46 6.80 -4.80 -5.91
C ASP A 46 6.47 -3.31 -6.11
N ILE A 47 6.97 -2.45 -5.23
CA ILE A 47 6.85 -1.00 -5.35
C ILE A 47 8.15 -0.46 -5.94
N GLY A 48 8.03 0.07 -7.16
CA GLY A 48 9.16 0.66 -7.87
C GLY A 48 9.81 1.81 -7.11
N ALA A 49 11.09 2.05 -7.39
CA ALA A 49 11.83 3.17 -6.83
C ALA A 49 11.13 4.51 -7.13
N ASN A 50 11.20 5.41 -6.16
CA ASN A 50 10.65 6.76 -6.15
C ASN A 50 9.12 6.82 -6.29
N SER A 51 8.37 5.73 -6.12
CA SER A 51 6.91 5.75 -6.16
C SER A 51 6.35 6.71 -5.12
N LEU A 52 5.35 7.51 -5.52
CA LEU A 52 4.67 8.43 -4.63
C LEU A 52 3.32 7.84 -4.22
N VAL A 53 3.03 7.89 -2.93
CA VAL A 53 1.74 7.55 -2.34
C VAL A 53 1.38 8.63 -1.33
N TYR A 54 0.12 9.02 -1.33
CA TYR A 54 -0.44 9.98 -0.40
C TYR A 54 -1.30 9.24 0.63
N PHE A 55 -1.19 9.67 1.89
CA PHE A 55 -2.03 9.22 2.98
C PHE A 55 -2.85 10.39 3.49
N THR A 56 -4.13 10.18 3.78
CA THR A 56 -4.95 11.20 4.44
C THR A 56 -6.15 10.58 5.15
N ASP A 57 -6.45 11.13 6.31
CA ASP A 57 -7.64 10.99 7.12
C ASP A 57 -8.81 11.91 6.66
N ASN A 58 -8.55 12.83 5.73
CA ASN A 58 -9.60 13.68 5.18
C ASN A 58 -10.82 12.86 4.75
N THR A 59 -12.00 13.33 5.15
CA THR A 59 -13.24 12.68 4.80
C THR A 59 -13.47 12.67 3.28
N TRP A 60 -13.51 11.48 2.69
CA TRP A 60 -13.94 11.28 1.30
C TRP A 60 -15.46 11.13 1.22
N ASN A 61 -16.11 11.98 0.43
CA ASN A 61 -17.58 11.99 0.28
C ASN A 61 -18.10 11.14 -0.90
N GLY A 62 -17.21 10.47 -1.64
CA GLY A 62 -17.54 9.77 -2.87
C GLY A 62 -17.06 10.45 -4.15
N THR A 63 -16.64 11.72 -4.10
CA THR A 63 -16.15 12.48 -5.27
C THR A 63 -14.95 13.36 -4.98
N SER A 64 -14.79 13.87 -3.76
CA SER A 64 -13.64 14.67 -3.34
C SER A 64 -13.37 14.51 -1.84
N PHE A 65 -12.13 14.81 -1.43
CA PHE A 65 -11.78 15.02 -0.03
C PHE A 65 -12.34 16.36 0.47
N ALA A 66 -12.70 16.44 1.75
CA ALA A 66 -13.16 17.66 2.39
C ALA A 66 -12.07 18.75 2.51
N ASN A 67 -10.79 18.37 2.44
CA ASN A 67 -9.61 19.24 2.57
C ASN A 67 -9.58 20.04 3.88
N THR A 68 -10.01 19.41 4.97
CA THR A 68 -9.97 19.93 6.35
C THR A 68 -8.73 19.46 7.11
N GLU A 69 -8.11 18.36 6.67
CA GLU A 69 -6.91 17.75 7.26
C GLU A 69 -5.74 17.76 6.26
N THR A 70 -4.55 17.43 6.74
CA THR A 70 -3.36 17.38 5.89
C THR A 70 -3.09 15.97 5.39
N ALA A 71 -2.71 15.85 4.12
CA ALA A 71 -2.17 14.62 3.58
C ALA A 71 -0.66 14.48 3.80
N GLN A 72 -0.19 13.27 4.07
CA GLN A 72 1.23 12.91 4.07
C GLN A 72 1.63 12.41 2.67
N THR A 73 2.82 12.81 2.21
CA THR A 73 3.44 12.31 0.98
C THR A 73 4.55 11.34 1.33
N TRP A 74 4.40 10.08 0.94
CA TRP A 74 5.45 9.08 1.02
C TRP A 74 6.10 8.88 -0.34
N ASN A 75 7.44 8.92 -0.36
CA ASN A 75 8.26 8.52 -1.48
C ASN A 75 8.98 7.22 -1.10
N SER A 76 8.82 6.15 -1.91
CA SER A 76 9.39 4.83 -1.62
C SER A 76 10.93 4.77 -1.59
N GLY A 77 11.61 5.83 -2.06
CA GLY A 77 13.07 5.93 -2.07
C GLY A 77 13.70 5.35 -3.33
N ALA A 78 15.03 5.39 -3.42
CA ALA A 78 15.76 5.08 -4.65
C ALA A 78 15.82 3.59 -5.03
N SER A 79 15.34 2.69 -4.17
CA SER A 79 15.41 1.24 -4.34
C SER A 79 14.03 0.63 -4.51
N LEU A 80 13.98 -0.53 -5.15
CA LEU A 80 12.79 -1.38 -5.18
C LEU A 80 12.41 -1.77 -3.75
N ILE A 81 11.12 -1.67 -3.41
CA ILE A 81 10.56 -2.33 -2.22
C ILE A 81 9.89 -3.61 -2.71
N GLU A 82 10.46 -4.76 -2.35
CA GLU A 82 9.95 -6.06 -2.76
C GLU A 82 8.59 -6.37 -2.11
N ALA A 83 7.73 -7.08 -2.84
CA ALA A 83 6.48 -7.60 -2.31
C ALA A 83 6.72 -8.40 -1.01
N GLY A 84 5.82 -8.23 -0.06
CA GLY A 84 5.90 -8.75 1.30
C GLY A 84 6.54 -7.81 2.31
N THR A 85 7.22 -6.75 1.87
CA THR A 85 7.84 -5.78 2.78
C THR A 85 6.80 -5.01 3.58
N VAL A 86 6.99 -4.91 4.89
CA VAL A 86 6.20 -4.04 5.76
C VAL A 86 6.90 -2.70 5.95
N VAL A 87 6.19 -1.63 5.64
CA VAL A 87 6.64 -0.24 5.82
C VAL A 87 5.89 0.37 7.01
N ARG A 88 6.66 0.90 7.96
CA ARG A 88 6.16 1.47 9.21
C ARG A 88 6.25 2.99 9.16
N PHE A 89 5.19 3.67 9.56
CA PHE A 89 5.07 5.12 9.67
C PHE A 89 4.77 5.49 11.13
N THR A 90 5.45 6.49 11.68
CA THR A 90 5.38 6.87 13.11
C THR A 90 5.35 8.37 13.29
N MET A 91 4.65 8.85 14.34
CA MET A 91 4.63 10.25 14.77
C MET A 91 4.27 11.21 13.62
N VAL A 92 3.22 10.87 12.88
CA VAL A 92 2.73 11.66 11.74
C VAL A 92 1.97 12.93 12.17
N ASP A 93 1.93 13.22 13.45
CA ASP A 93 1.54 14.50 14.05
C ASP A 93 2.73 15.48 14.18
N SER A 94 3.96 15.01 13.99
CA SER A 94 5.18 15.76 14.32
C SER A 94 6.08 16.04 13.12
N THR A 95 6.31 17.32 12.81
CA THR A 95 7.26 17.72 11.76
C THR A 95 8.73 17.44 12.09
N ALA A 96 9.04 17.16 13.36
CA ALA A 96 10.41 16.90 13.82
C ALA A 96 10.70 15.42 14.03
N ALA A 97 9.70 14.66 14.48
CA ALA A 97 9.86 13.26 14.87
C ALA A 97 9.29 12.26 13.84
N ILE A 98 8.54 12.72 12.84
CA ILE A 98 7.96 11.84 11.81
C ILE A 98 9.01 10.88 11.22
N GLY A 99 8.63 9.61 11.13
CA GLY A 99 9.50 8.54 10.66
C GLY A 99 8.82 7.63 9.64
N VAL A 100 9.63 7.05 8.75
CA VAL A 100 9.24 5.94 7.90
C VAL A 100 10.39 4.94 7.77
N SER A 101 10.10 3.63 7.80
CA SER A 101 11.15 2.60 7.73
C SER A 101 11.79 2.44 6.34
N HIS A 102 11.07 2.85 5.28
CA HIS A 102 11.54 2.79 3.90
C HIS A 102 11.19 4.09 3.16
N GLY A 103 12.17 4.67 2.47
CA GLY A 103 11.98 5.90 1.72
C GLY A 103 11.94 7.15 2.61
N SER A 104 11.10 8.11 2.26
CA SER A 104 10.90 9.34 3.03
C SER A 104 9.43 9.74 3.08
N ILE A 105 9.02 10.36 4.18
CA ILE A 105 7.67 10.89 4.37
C ILE A 105 7.76 12.37 4.72
N SER A 106 6.83 13.15 4.19
CA SER A 106 6.70 14.57 4.48
C SER A 106 5.23 14.98 4.49
N PHE A 107 4.97 16.18 5.03
CA PHE A 107 3.63 16.75 5.03
C PHE A 107 3.42 17.70 3.87
N ALA A 108 2.21 17.74 3.36
CA ALA A 108 1.76 18.78 2.45
C ALA A 108 1.66 20.17 3.13
N SER A 109 1.36 20.20 4.43
CA SER A 109 1.19 21.37 5.27
C SER A 109 1.50 20.98 6.73
N SER A 110 1.85 21.90 7.62
CA SER A 110 2.09 21.60 9.04
C SER A 110 0.87 21.87 9.93
N ALA A 111 -0.33 21.97 9.34
CA ALA A 111 -1.58 22.25 10.06
C ALA A 111 -2.46 21.01 10.09
N ASN A 112 -3.15 20.78 11.21
CA ASN A 112 -4.08 19.65 11.40
C ASN A 112 -3.45 18.30 10.99
N LEU A 113 -2.39 17.94 11.73
CA LEU A 113 -1.68 16.68 11.62
C LEU A 113 -2.21 15.68 12.64
N GLY A 114 -1.85 14.40 12.46
CA GLY A 114 -2.19 13.32 13.38
C GLY A 114 -3.44 12.55 12.97
N LEU A 115 -3.90 11.70 13.87
CA LEU A 115 -5.07 10.83 13.76
C LEU A 115 -5.92 11.00 15.02
N SER A 116 -7.24 10.92 14.85
CA SER A 116 -8.16 10.88 15.97
C SER A 116 -8.36 9.44 16.47
N ALA A 117 -8.39 9.26 17.79
CA ALA A 117 -8.88 8.01 18.40
C ALA A 117 -10.39 7.78 18.19
N SER A 118 -11.12 8.79 17.68
CA SER A 118 -12.57 8.75 17.48
C SER A 118 -12.96 8.94 16.02
N ASN A 119 -13.50 7.86 15.44
CA ASN A 119 -14.05 7.79 14.09
C ASN A 119 -13.10 8.21 12.97
N GLU A 120 -12.02 7.45 12.81
CA GLU A 120 -11.00 7.74 11.80
C GLU A 120 -11.19 6.95 10.52
N THR A 121 -10.84 7.52 9.37
CA THR A 121 -10.68 6.75 8.13
C THR A 121 -9.48 7.24 7.33
N LEU A 122 -8.43 6.42 7.30
CA LEU A 122 -7.21 6.69 6.56
C LEU A 122 -7.25 6.04 5.18
N TYR A 123 -7.03 6.86 4.14
CA TYR A 123 -6.91 6.43 2.75
C TYR A 123 -5.45 6.48 2.32
N ALA A 124 -5.05 5.50 1.49
CA ALA A 124 -3.81 5.52 0.73
C ALA A 124 -4.14 5.61 -0.77
N TYR A 125 -3.56 6.57 -1.48
CA TYR A 125 -3.89 6.83 -2.89
C TYR A 125 -2.72 7.40 -3.68
N GLN A 126 -2.83 7.37 -5.00
CA GLN A 126 -1.97 8.12 -5.93
C GLN A 126 -2.76 9.22 -6.62
N GLY A 127 -2.05 10.27 -7.03
CA GLY A 127 -2.59 11.42 -7.75
C GLY A 127 -1.45 12.25 -8.33
N ALA A 128 -1.78 13.31 -9.08
CA ALA A 128 -0.77 14.23 -9.59
C ALA A 128 -0.11 15.06 -8.47
N ALA A 129 -0.87 15.33 -7.41
CA ALA A 129 -0.47 15.96 -6.16
C ALA A 129 -1.39 15.51 -5.02
N TRP A 130 -0.98 15.75 -3.78
CA TRP A 130 -1.73 15.39 -2.57
C TRP A 130 -3.12 16.05 -2.49
N ASN A 131 -3.34 17.20 -3.11
CA ASN A 131 -4.63 17.91 -3.11
C ASN A 131 -5.38 17.80 -4.44
N SER A 132 -4.90 16.94 -5.35
CA SER A 132 -5.57 16.67 -6.62
C SER A 132 -6.55 15.51 -6.49
N ALA A 133 -7.49 15.40 -7.43
CA ALA A 133 -8.35 14.23 -7.50
C ALA A 133 -7.48 12.94 -7.59
N PRO A 134 -7.73 11.94 -6.73
CA PRO A 134 -7.00 10.68 -6.78
C PRO A 134 -7.09 10.02 -8.17
N SER A 135 -5.95 9.61 -8.71
CA SER A 135 -5.90 8.79 -9.93
C SER A 135 -6.11 7.31 -9.63
N SER A 136 -5.81 6.86 -8.41
CA SER A 136 -5.98 5.49 -7.94
C SER A 136 -6.04 5.47 -6.42
N PHE A 137 -7.05 4.81 -5.84
CA PHE A 137 -7.02 4.45 -4.42
C PHE A 137 -6.38 3.08 -4.27
N LEU A 138 -5.51 2.94 -3.29
CA LEU A 138 -4.72 1.73 -3.08
C LEU A 138 -5.26 0.89 -1.93
N ALA A 139 -5.55 1.52 -0.79
CA ALA A 139 -6.11 0.89 0.39
C ALA A 139 -6.84 1.90 1.28
N ALA A 140 -7.69 1.42 2.18
CA ALA A 140 -8.28 2.24 3.24
C ALA A 140 -8.45 1.44 4.54
N ILE A 141 -8.29 2.10 5.68
CA ILE A 141 -8.59 1.56 7.01
C ILE A 141 -9.51 2.52 7.76
N SER A 142 -10.55 1.99 8.39
CA SER A 142 -11.50 2.78 9.16
C SER A 142 -11.67 2.26 10.59
N THR A 143 -11.64 3.18 11.55
CA THR A 143 -12.04 3.00 12.95
C THR A 143 -13.36 3.72 13.25
N ALA A 144 -14.10 4.12 12.20
CA ALA A 144 -15.38 4.78 12.31
C ALA A 144 -16.52 3.84 12.75
N SER A 145 -17.48 4.42 13.45
CA SER A 145 -18.77 3.78 13.71
C SER A 145 -19.46 3.46 12.39
N ASN A 146 -19.76 2.17 12.16
CA ASN A 146 -20.24 1.62 10.89
C ASN A 146 -19.22 1.67 9.72
N GLY A 147 -17.92 1.83 10.01
CA GLY A 147 -16.86 1.82 9.00
C GLY A 147 -17.14 2.82 7.86
N PHE A 148 -17.21 2.30 6.63
CA PHE A 148 -17.35 3.11 5.41
C PHE A 148 -18.80 3.39 4.99
N ASP A 149 -19.79 3.03 5.80
CA ASP A 149 -21.22 3.23 5.48
C ASP A 149 -21.73 4.63 5.88
N ASN A 150 -20.85 5.51 6.36
CA ASN A 150 -21.19 6.87 6.79
C ASN A 150 -20.29 7.92 6.11
N ALA A 151 -20.90 8.76 5.26
CA ALA A 151 -20.21 9.84 4.55
C ALA A 151 -19.59 10.91 5.46
N SER A 152 -20.00 11.01 6.73
CA SER A 152 -19.36 11.90 7.71
C SER A 152 -17.98 11.40 8.16
N TYR A 153 -17.67 10.12 7.99
CA TYR A 153 -16.40 9.52 8.40
C TYR A 153 -15.60 8.95 7.22
N GLY A 154 -16.13 9.05 6.01
CA GLY A 154 -15.48 8.58 4.78
C GLY A 154 -16.17 7.34 4.19
N VAL A 155 -16.36 7.33 2.87
CA VAL A 155 -17.01 6.22 2.14
C VAL A 155 -16.08 5.62 1.08
N LEU A 156 -16.43 4.45 0.54
CA LEU A 156 -15.67 3.84 -0.57
C LEU A 156 -16.23 4.15 -1.97
N THR A 157 -17.30 4.94 -2.07
CA THR A 157 -17.93 5.30 -3.36
C THR A 157 -16.88 5.91 -4.31
N ASN A 158 -16.83 5.39 -5.55
CA ASN A 158 -15.89 5.78 -6.61
C ASN A 158 -14.39 5.62 -6.27
N THR A 159 -14.04 4.89 -5.22
CA THR A 159 -12.63 4.59 -4.91
C THR A 159 -12.12 3.34 -5.64
N GLY A 160 -13.03 2.42 -6.01
CA GLY A 160 -12.65 1.08 -6.48
C GLY A 160 -12.22 0.14 -5.34
N LEU A 161 -12.26 0.60 -4.08
CA LEU A 161 -11.97 -0.22 -2.91
C LEU A 161 -13.21 -0.98 -2.43
N SER A 162 -12.99 -2.10 -1.73
CA SER A 162 -14.05 -2.87 -1.09
C SER A 162 -13.60 -3.46 0.24
N VAL A 163 -14.50 -3.43 1.23
CA VAL A 163 -14.26 -3.99 2.57
C VAL A 163 -14.02 -5.50 2.47
N GLY A 164 -13.01 -6.00 3.18
CA GLY A 164 -12.65 -7.43 3.16
C GLY A 164 -11.71 -7.82 2.01
N SER A 165 -11.33 -6.89 1.15
CA SER A 165 -10.42 -7.16 0.03
C SER A 165 -9.32 -6.11 -0.12
N THR A 166 -9.68 -4.84 -0.21
CA THR A 166 -8.73 -3.73 -0.39
C THR A 166 -8.94 -2.60 0.61
N ALA A 167 -9.98 -2.71 1.45
CA ALA A 167 -10.20 -1.85 2.61
C ALA A 167 -10.63 -2.69 3.82
N ILE A 168 -10.42 -2.15 5.02
CA ILE A 168 -10.82 -2.78 6.27
C ILE A 168 -11.48 -1.77 7.21
N ALA A 169 -12.59 -2.19 7.82
CA ALA A 169 -13.17 -1.51 8.97
C ALA A 169 -12.86 -2.35 10.22
N ILE A 170 -12.06 -1.80 11.15
CA ILE A 170 -11.72 -2.49 12.40
C ILE A 170 -12.71 -2.11 13.51
N THR A 171 -12.35 -2.26 14.78
CA THR A 171 -13.23 -1.88 15.89
C THR A 171 -13.41 -0.36 15.92
N ALA A 172 -14.65 0.11 16.12
CA ALA A 172 -14.90 1.54 16.17
C ALA A 172 -14.22 2.16 17.40
N GLY A 173 -13.58 3.33 17.23
CA GLY A 173 -12.83 3.99 18.30
C GLY A 173 -11.57 3.22 18.72
N THR A 174 -10.91 2.56 17.78
CA THR A 174 -9.63 1.88 18.03
C THR A 174 -8.53 2.93 18.22
N ASP A 175 -7.85 2.90 19.36
CA ASP A 175 -6.63 3.67 19.62
C ASP A 175 -5.42 2.93 19.07
N PHE A 176 -5.37 1.60 19.19
CA PHE A 176 -4.34 0.76 18.56
C PHE A 176 -4.91 -0.53 17.97
N GLY A 177 -4.54 -0.85 16.75
CA GLY A 177 -4.90 -2.09 16.07
C GLY A 177 -3.75 -2.65 15.27
N GLN A 178 -3.62 -3.98 15.24
CA GLN A 178 -2.65 -4.66 14.39
C GLN A 178 -3.17 -5.98 13.84
N TYR A 179 -2.69 -6.32 12.64
CA TYR A 179 -2.89 -7.62 12.03
C TYR A 179 -2.06 -8.70 12.75
N THR A 180 -2.71 -9.79 13.12
CA THR A 180 -2.14 -10.96 13.82
C THR A 180 -2.32 -12.27 13.06
N GLY A 181 -2.85 -12.21 11.83
CA GLY A 181 -3.01 -13.40 10.99
C GLY A 181 -1.69 -13.90 10.41
N ALA A 182 -1.79 -14.90 9.54
CA ALA A 182 -0.62 -15.50 8.90
C ALA A 182 0.13 -14.48 8.02
N ARG A 183 1.44 -14.41 8.15
CA ARG A 183 2.37 -13.66 7.29
C ARG A 183 3.22 -14.58 6.40
N SER A 184 2.98 -15.88 6.45
CA SER A 184 3.63 -16.89 5.61
C SER A 184 2.62 -17.96 5.20
N GLY A 185 2.94 -18.75 4.18
CA GLY A 185 2.15 -19.91 3.77
C GLY A 185 1.26 -19.71 2.54
N GLN A 186 1.05 -18.48 2.07
CA GLN A 186 0.29 -18.23 0.83
C GLN A 186 1.13 -18.54 -0.43
N GLY A 187 0.45 -18.81 -1.55
CA GLY A 187 1.09 -19.10 -2.83
C GLY A 187 1.58 -17.85 -3.58
N ASN A 188 0.99 -16.68 -3.30
CA ASN A 188 1.45 -15.38 -3.77
C ASN A 188 1.05 -14.26 -2.80
N PHE A 189 1.66 -13.07 -2.92
CA PHE A 189 1.37 -11.97 -2.00
C PHE A 189 -0.07 -11.43 -2.11
N GLY A 190 -0.68 -11.48 -3.29
CA GLY A 190 -2.06 -11.04 -3.50
C GLY A 190 -3.10 -11.85 -2.74
N GLU A 191 -2.78 -13.08 -2.30
CA GLU A 191 -3.64 -13.92 -1.46
C GLU A 191 -3.70 -13.43 0.00
N TYR A 192 -2.76 -12.61 0.46
CA TYR A 192 -2.86 -11.98 1.78
C TYR A 192 -3.92 -10.88 1.83
N ARG A 193 -4.39 -10.33 0.71
CA ARG A 193 -5.37 -9.22 0.66
C ARG A 193 -6.61 -9.49 1.49
N SER A 194 -7.22 -10.67 1.33
CA SER A 194 -8.41 -11.03 2.10
C SER A 194 -8.09 -11.31 3.57
N LEU A 195 -6.86 -11.70 3.90
CA LEU A 195 -6.46 -11.94 5.28
C LEU A 195 -6.24 -10.64 6.04
N VAL A 196 -5.44 -9.73 5.48
CA VAL A 196 -5.14 -8.43 6.10
C VAL A 196 -6.36 -7.52 6.16
N ASN A 197 -7.32 -7.69 5.25
CA ASN A 197 -8.59 -6.93 5.27
C ASN A 197 -9.73 -7.65 6.00
N ALA A 198 -9.47 -8.80 6.64
CA ALA A 198 -10.43 -9.52 7.46
C ALA A 198 -10.30 -9.11 8.94
N LYS A 199 -11.37 -8.53 9.50
CA LYS A 199 -11.39 -7.99 10.88
C LYS A 199 -11.07 -9.04 11.93
N GLU A 200 -11.42 -10.29 11.70
CA GLU A 200 -11.13 -11.42 12.59
C GLU A 200 -9.63 -11.72 12.74
N ASN A 201 -8.79 -11.24 11.81
CA ASN A 201 -7.33 -11.37 11.89
C ASN A 201 -6.66 -10.16 12.57
N TRP A 202 -7.43 -9.30 13.23
CA TRP A 202 -6.92 -8.12 13.92
C TRP A 202 -7.21 -8.19 15.42
N VAL A 203 -6.26 -7.68 16.19
CA VAL A 203 -6.47 -7.33 17.60
C VAL A 203 -6.53 -5.81 17.71
N THR A 204 -7.45 -5.32 18.53
CA THR A 204 -7.69 -3.87 18.73
C THR A 204 -7.78 -3.54 20.20
N ALA A 205 -7.20 -2.41 20.60
CA ALA A 205 -7.39 -1.77 21.89
C ALA A 205 -8.23 -0.50 21.70
N THR A 206 -9.20 -0.31 22.61
CA THR A 206 -10.05 0.88 22.69
C THR A 206 -9.93 1.46 24.09
N GLY A 207 -9.58 2.74 24.21
CA GLY A 207 -9.19 3.45 25.41
C GLY A 207 -7.79 3.09 25.94
N GLY A 208 -7.35 3.88 26.92
CA GLY A 208 -6.03 3.77 27.52
C GLY A 208 -5.01 4.67 26.80
N ASP A 209 -3.73 4.42 27.06
CA ASP A 209 -2.61 5.05 26.37
C ASP A 209 -1.86 3.97 25.59
N GLN A 210 -1.86 4.09 24.27
CA GLN A 210 -1.19 3.20 23.32
C GLN A 210 0.00 3.88 22.61
N SER A 211 0.46 5.04 23.09
CA SER A 211 1.57 5.80 22.48
C SER A 211 2.88 5.01 22.39
N LEU A 212 3.06 3.98 23.24
CA LEU A 212 4.21 3.08 23.25
C LEU A 212 3.93 1.69 22.65
N ALA A 213 2.73 1.47 22.09
CA ALA A 213 2.39 0.20 21.46
C ALA A 213 3.14 0.05 20.13
N ILE A 214 4.01 -0.96 20.03
CA ILE A 214 4.81 -1.22 18.83
C ILE A 214 4.12 -2.32 18.01
N PRO A 215 3.70 -2.04 16.76
CA PRO A 215 3.06 -3.04 15.92
C PRO A 215 4.04 -4.10 15.40
N ASP A 216 3.52 -5.28 15.06
CA ASP A 216 4.29 -6.31 14.35
C ASP A 216 4.63 -5.86 12.92
N THR A 217 5.91 -5.56 12.69
CA THR A 217 6.47 -5.16 11.38
C THR A 217 7.16 -6.31 10.64
N THR A 218 6.88 -7.57 10.99
CA THR A 218 7.46 -8.73 10.30
C THR A 218 6.99 -8.77 8.85
N ASN A 219 7.94 -8.91 7.91
CA ASN A 219 7.64 -9.05 6.48
C ASN A 219 6.82 -10.31 6.19
N PHE A 220 5.99 -10.23 5.17
CA PHE A 220 5.26 -11.36 4.64
C PHE A 220 6.18 -12.19 3.74
N ALA A 221 5.90 -13.49 3.67
CA ALA A 221 6.59 -14.44 2.80
C ALA A 221 5.58 -15.32 2.07
N VAL A 222 5.94 -15.78 0.89
CA VAL A 222 5.17 -16.79 0.16
C VAL A 222 5.84 -18.15 0.31
N THR A 223 5.06 -19.22 0.24
CA THR A 223 5.63 -20.57 0.17
C THR A 223 6.41 -20.67 -1.13
N ALA A 224 7.73 -20.92 -1.04
CA ALA A 224 8.53 -21.19 -2.22
C ALA A 224 7.91 -22.38 -2.97
N VAL A 225 7.56 -22.19 -4.24
CA VAL A 225 7.18 -23.30 -5.11
C VAL A 225 8.39 -24.23 -5.18
N PRO A 226 8.30 -25.50 -4.74
CA PRO A 226 9.43 -26.40 -4.85
C PRO A 226 9.81 -26.50 -6.33
N GLU A 227 11.02 -26.13 -6.68
CA GLU A 227 11.54 -26.41 -8.02
C GLU A 227 11.38 -27.92 -8.27
N PRO A 228 10.94 -28.35 -9.47
CA PRO A 228 10.92 -29.77 -9.78
C PRO A 228 12.36 -30.28 -9.64
N LYS A 229 12.62 -31.08 -8.59
CA LYS A 229 13.96 -31.54 -8.20
C LYS A 229 14.65 -32.43 -9.24
N SER A 230 14.21 -32.47 -10.48
CA SER A 230 14.83 -33.26 -11.54
C SER A 230 14.46 -32.74 -12.92
N ALA A 231 15.47 -32.60 -13.79
CA ALA A 231 15.32 -32.48 -15.25
C ALA A 231 14.41 -33.57 -15.85
N ALA A 232 14.20 -34.69 -15.14
CA ALA A 232 13.28 -35.77 -15.49
C ALA A 232 11.80 -35.35 -15.62
N MET A 233 11.31 -34.39 -14.83
CA MET A 233 9.91 -33.93 -14.95
C MET A 233 9.73 -32.98 -16.15
N LEU A 234 10.74 -32.14 -16.42
CA LEU A 234 10.78 -31.30 -17.62
C LEU A 234 10.92 -32.16 -18.90
N LEU A 235 11.78 -33.19 -18.87
CA LEU A 235 11.92 -34.17 -19.95
C LEU A 235 10.68 -35.05 -20.12
N ALA A 236 9.97 -35.41 -19.04
CA ALA A 236 8.71 -36.15 -19.14
C ALA A 236 7.61 -35.31 -19.81
N GLY A 237 7.53 -34.02 -19.48
CA GLY A 237 6.64 -33.07 -20.17
C GLY A 237 6.99 -32.89 -21.65
N LEU A 238 8.27 -32.69 -21.98
CA LEU A 238 8.76 -32.59 -23.36
C LEU A 238 8.62 -33.91 -24.14
N GLY A 239 8.82 -35.05 -23.48
CA GLY A 239 8.69 -36.39 -24.07
C GLY A 239 7.24 -36.77 -24.38
N LEU A 240 6.28 -36.35 -23.54
CA LEU A 240 4.86 -36.48 -23.83
C LEU A 240 4.44 -35.66 -25.07
N ILE A 241 4.95 -34.43 -25.20
CA ILE A 241 4.68 -33.57 -26.36
C ILE A 241 5.36 -34.15 -27.62
N GLY A 242 6.62 -34.58 -27.53
CA GLY A 242 7.35 -35.20 -28.65
C GLY A 242 6.72 -36.51 -29.13
N GLY A 243 6.23 -37.35 -28.21
CA GLY A 243 5.52 -38.60 -28.54
C GLY A 243 4.17 -38.37 -29.21
N MET A 244 3.46 -37.29 -28.85
CA MET A 244 2.20 -36.91 -29.50
C MET A 244 2.40 -36.35 -30.91
N VAL A 245 3.52 -35.64 -31.16
CA VAL A 245 3.86 -35.10 -32.49
C VAL A 245 4.28 -36.22 -33.45
N LEU A 246 5.09 -37.18 -33.02
CA LEU A 246 5.52 -38.31 -33.87
C LEU A 246 4.36 -39.25 -34.24
N ARG A 247 3.34 -39.38 -33.38
CA ARG A 247 2.16 -40.21 -33.64
C ARG A 247 1.19 -39.60 -34.66
N ARG A 248 1.31 -38.29 -34.96
CA ARG A 248 0.48 -37.58 -35.96
C ARG A 248 1.13 -37.45 -37.34
N GLY A 249 2.44 -37.66 -37.47
CA GLY A 249 3.16 -37.61 -38.76
C GLY A 249 3.30 -38.96 -39.49
N GLY A 250 2.75 -40.05 -38.94
CA GLY A 250 2.90 -41.41 -39.46
C GLY A 250 1.64 -42.01 -40.11
N ARG A 251 0.84 -41.20 -40.81
CA ARG A 251 -0.27 -41.67 -41.66
C ARG A 251 -0.26 -40.95 -42.99
#